data_AF-A0A4V2JCJ2-F1
#
_entry.id   AF-A0A4V2JCJ2-F1
#
_cell.length_a   1.000
_cell.length_b   1.000
_cell.length_c   1.000
_cell.angle_alpha   90.00
_cell.angle_beta   90.00
_cell.angle_gamma   90.00
#
_symmetry.space_group_name_H-M   'P 1'
#
loop_
_entity.id
_entity.type
_entity.pdbx_description
1 polymer ?
#
loop_
_entity_poly.entity_id
_entity_poly.type
_entity_poly.pdbx_seq_one_letter_code
_entity_poly.pdbx_strand_id
1 'polypeptide(L)' 'MVWSSLDRPGALPPNFSLARVAGVTRLGADFLRLRLEGGDLGRFARDLIHFRLVLQPPGTADPA' A
#
# COMPACT_ATOMS: atom_id res chain seq x y z
N MET A 1 14.75 8.68 -2.40
CA MET A 1 14.01 7.77 -3.31
C MET A 1 13.62 8.60 -4.52
N VAL A 2 14.14 8.28 -5.71
CA VAL A 2 13.82 9.02 -6.95
C VAL A 2 12.71 8.27 -7.66
N TRP A 3 11.60 8.95 -7.96
CA TRP A 3 10.46 8.39 -8.68
C TRP A 3 10.85 8.19 -10.14
N SER A 4 10.92 6.95 -10.61
CA SER A 4 11.42 6.61 -11.95
C SER A 4 10.44 6.91 -13.09
N SER A 5 9.25 7.45 -12.79
CA SER A 5 8.20 7.71 -13.79
C SER A 5 8.13 9.15 -14.28
N LEU A 6 9.29 9.80 -14.46
CA LEU A 6 9.34 11.16 -15.03
C LEU A 6 8.66 11.24 -16.41
N ASP A 7 8.62 10.11 -17.13
CA ASP A 7 8.12 10.02 -18.51
C ASP A 7 6.61 9.70 -18.56
N ARG A 8 5.98 9.33 -17.43
CA ARG A 8 4.56 8.98 -17.34
C ARG A 8 3.95 9.51 -16.04
N PRO A 9 3.48 10.77 -16.04
CA PRO A 9 2.75 11.34 -14.91
C PRO A 9 1.59 10.43 -14.50
N GLY A 10 1.51 10.10 -13.20
CA GLY A 10 0.45 9.25 -12.63
C GLY A 10 0.73 7.75 -12.65
N ALA A 11 1.78 7.27 -13.33
CA ALA A 11 2.14 5.86 -13.27
C ALA A 11 2.86 5.52 -11.95
N LEU A 12 2.46 4.40 -11.34
CA LEU A 12 3.06 3.88 -10.12
C LEU A 12 4.37 3.13 -10.44
N PRO A 13 5.40 3.21 -9.57
CA PRO A 13 6.60 2.39 -9.70
C PRO A 13 6.23 0.89 -9.74
N PRO A 14 7.00 0.05 -10.45
CA PRO A 14 6.67 -1.37 -10.63
C PRO A 14 6.68 -2.17 -9.30
N ASN A 15 7.36 -1.67 -8.28
CA ASN A 15 7.37 -2.27 -6.94
C ASN A 15 6.32 -1.68 -5.99
N PHE A 16 5.52 -0.72 -6.46
CA PHE A 16 4.46 -0.07 -5.70
C PHE A 16 3.11 -0.68 -6.06
N SER A 17 2.26 -0.90 -5.05
CA SER A 17 0.87 -1.29 -5.28
C SER A 17 -0.06 -0.45 -4.45
N LEU A 18 -1.09 0.07 -5.11
CA LEU A 18 -2.23 0.66 -4.45
C LEU A 18 -3.19 -0.45 -4.01
N ALA A 19 -3.62 -0.38 -2.75
CA ALA A 19 -4.52 -1.35 -2.15
C ALA A 19 -5.59 -0.62 -1.33
N ARG A 20 -6.75 -1.25 -1.23
CA ARG A 20 -7.84 -0.83 -0.36
C ARG A 20 -7.81 -1.65 0.92
N VAL A 21 -8.01 -0.99 2.07
CA VAL A 21 -8.29 -1.71 3.33
C VAL A 21 -9.70 -2.27 3.25
N ALA A 22 -9.81 -3.59 3.15
CA ALA A 22 -11.07 -4.31 3.09
C ALA A 22 -11.63 -4.67 4.48
N GLY A 23 -10.77 -4.71 5.50
CA GLY A 23 -11.19 -4.97 6.86
C GLY A 23 -10.08 -4.73 7.87
N VAL A 24 -10.50 -4.45 9.11
CA VAL A 24 -9.61 -4.25 10.26
C VAL A 24 -10.16 -5.08 11.41
N THR A 25 -9.31 -5.89 12.02
CA THR A 25 -9.66 -6.70 13.19
C THR A 25 -8.63 -6.45 14.29
N ARG A 26 -9.10 -6.08 15.48
CA ARG A 26 -8.23 -5.94 16.65
C ARG A 26 -7.96 -7.33 17.25
N LEU A 27 -6.69 -7.69 17.37
CA LEU A 27 -6.27 -8.99 17.94
C LEU A 27 -5.87 -8.88 19.42
N GLY A 28 -5.58 -7.67 19.90
CA GLY A 28 -5.19 -7.40 21.28
C GLY A 28 -5.13 -5.91 21.56
N ALA A 29 -4.57 -5.52 22.70
CA ALA A 29 -4.49 -4.11 23.10
C ALA A 29 -3.87 -3.23 21.99
N ASP A 30 -2.73 -3.68 21.44
CA ASP A 30 -1.89 -2.89 20.55
C ASP A 30 -1.66 -3.56 19.17
N PHE A 31 -2.49 -4.56 18.82
CA PHE A 31 -2.33 -5.32 17.57
C PHE A 31 -3.58 -5.27 16.70
N LEU A 32 -3.38 -4.86 15.44
CA LEU A 32 -4.40 -4.86 14.39
C LEU A 32 -4.00 -5.82 13.26
N ARG A 33 -4.97 -6.62 12.80
CA ARG A 33 -4.91 -7.37 11.56
C ARG A 33 -5.66 -6.62 10.48
N LEU A 34 -4.99 -6.32 9.38
CA LEU A 34 -5.57 -5.67 8.22
C LEU A 34 -5.80 -6.69 7.11
N ARG A 35 -6.93 -6.60 6.42
CA ARG A 35 -7.18 -7.28 5.14
C ARG A 35 -7.06 -6.25 4.03
N LEU A 36 -6.18 -6.50 3.06
CA LEU A 36 -5.94 -5.61 1.92
C LEU A 36 -6.40 -6.28 0.63
N GLU A 37 -6.97 -5.49 -0.27
CA GLU A 37 -7.41 -5.92 -1.61
C GLU A 37 -6.84 -4.99 -2.68
N GLY A 38 -6.38 -5.57 -3.79
CA GLY A 38 -5.76 -4.85 -4.90
C GLY A 38 -5.26 -5.81 -5.98
N GLY A 39 -5.10 -5.32 -7.21
CA GLY A 39 -4.84 -6.17 -8.38
C GLY A 39 -3.51 -6.92 -8.36
N ASP A 40 -2.47 -6.35 -7.74
CA ASP A 40 -1.09 -6.87 -7.82
C ASP A 40 -0.53 -7.27 -6.44
N LEU A 41 -1.40 -7.68 -5.50
CA LEU A 41 -0.94 -8.03 -4.15
C LEU A 41 -0.38 -9.46 -4.03
N GLY A 42 -0.61 -10.32 -5.02
CA GLY A 42 -0.22 -11.73 -4.99
C GLY A 42 1.29 -11.96 -4.84
N ARG A 43 2.14 -11.01 -5.29
CA ARG A 43 3.60 -11.10 -5.11
C ARG A 43 4.05 -11.02 -3.65
N PHE A 44 3.29 -10.31 -2.80
CA PHE A 44 3.62 -10.18 -1.38
C PHE A 44 3.36 -11.48 -0.60
N ALA A 45 2.49 -12.36 -1.09
CA ALA A 45 2.16 -13.61 -0.42
C ALA A 45 3.15 -14.75 -0.72
N ARG A 46 3.98 -14.61 -1.75
CA ARG A 46 4.86 -15.67 -2.25
C ARG A 46 6.32 -15.42 -1.94
N ASP A 47 6.80 -14.21 -2.22
CA ASP A 47 8.24 -13.97 -2.35
C ASP A 47 8.80 -13.01 -1.29
N LEU A 48 7.94 -12.48 -0.40
CA LEU A 48 8.28 -11.38 0.50
C LEU A 48 7.77 -11.64 1.91
N ILE A 49 8.65 -11.45 2.90
CA ILE A 49 8.30 -11.55 4.33
C ILE A 49 7.87 -10.17 4.87
N HIS A 50 8.38 -9.09 4.26
CA HIS A 50 8.12 -7.72 4.69
C HIS A 50 7.82 -6.83 3.49
N PHE A 51 6.95 -5.85 3.71
CA PHE A 51 6.69 -4.75 2.79
C PHE A 51 6.54 -3.45 3.58
N ARG A 52 6.62 -2.33 2.88
CA ARG A 52 6.49 -1.00 3.47
C ARG A 52 5.13 -0.41 3.13
N LEU A 53 4.41 0.03 4.15
CA LEU A 53 3.24 0.88 3.97
C LEU A 53 3.69 2.31 3.72
N VAL A 54 3.22 2.89 2.62
CA VAL A 54 3.38 4.31 2.33
C VAL A 54 2.07 4.98 2.74
N LEU A 55 2.12 5.80 3.78
CA LEU A 55 0.97 6.54 4.29
C LEU A 55 1.08 7.99 3.82
N GLN A 56 -0.04 8.60 3.42
CA GLN A 56 -0.07 10.04 3.21
C GLN A 56 0.22 10.79 4.53
N PRO A 57 0.84 11.97 4.46
CA PRO A 57 0.91 12.87 5.60
C PRO A 57 -0.50 13.16 6.16
N PRO A 58 -0.64 13.33 7.48
CA PRO A 58 -1.89 13.75 8.07
C PRO A 58 -2.43 15.03 7.41
N GLY A 59 -3.74 15.07 7.16
CA GLY A 59 -4.39 16.23 6.53
C GLY A 59 -4.27 16.31 5.00
N THR A 60 -3.67 15.31 4.35
CA THR A 60 -3.69 15.21 2.87
C THR A 60 -5.08 14.80 2.40
N ALA A 61 -5.72 15.63 1.57
CA ALA A 61 -7.00 15.30 0.96
C ALA A 61 -6.84 14.21 -0.12
N ASP A 62 -7.91 13.46 -0.37
CA ASP A 62 -7.95 12.56 -1.52
C ASP A 62 -7.80 13.37 -2.82
N PRO A 63 -7.05 12.86 -3.82
CA PRO A 63 -7.02 13.48 -5.13
C PRO A 63 -8.44 13.48 -5.74
N ALA A 64 -8.83 14.61 -6.33
CA ALA A 64 -10.12 14.83 -6.97
C ALA A 64 -10.33 13.97 -8.22
#